data_AF-A0A1G1FZ48-F1
#
_entry.id   AF-A0A1G1FZ48-F1
#
_cell.length_a   1.000
_cell.length_b   1.000
_cell.length_c   1.000
_cell.angle_alpha   90.00
_cell.angle_beta   90.00
_cell.angle_gamma   90.00
#
_symmetry.space_group_name_H-M   'P 1'
#
loop_
_entity.id
_entity.type
_entity.pdbx_description
1 polymer ?
#
loop_
_entity_poly.entity_id
_entity_poly.type
_entity_poly.pdbx_seq_one_letter_code
_entity_poly.pdbx_strand_id
1 'polypeptide(L)'
;MINHTVILLSFLFMLTPASAAFGSEDEGRGDLPAQQKALAERIEMLKHEQDFLLFQKTAFAADSKYLILSLGDGRGQFRYKNKILKDVRFKMRQRDAGRLKQGVVILSGKIESPPGRQALIFGKGLVLLIAGGRTAFTDVPVLFLGKRDFNSLFYALENGAQAYILP
;
A
#
# COMPACT_ATOMS: atom_id res chain seq x y z
N MET A 1 -1.69 -40.87 -21.43
CA MET A 1 -2.72 -39.89 -21.04
C MET A 1 -3.23 -40.27 -19.66
N ILE A 2 -2.67 -39.68 -18.61
CA ILE A 2 -3.15 -39.80 -17.23
C ILE A 2 -2.98 -38.42 -16.59
N ASN A 3 -4.07 -37.90 -16.05
CA ASN A 3 -4.28 -36.51 -15.66
C ASN A 3 -3.43 -36.13 -14.43
N HIS A 4 -2.59 -35.11 -14.56
CA HIS A 4 -1.95 -34.39 -13.45
C HIS A 4 -2.83 -33.23 -12.99
N THR A 5 -4.03 -33.56 -12.54
CA THR A 5 -4.98 -32.61 -11.97
C THR A 5 -5.57 -33.33 -10.77
N VAL A 6 -4.92 -33.18 -9.62
CA VAL A 6 -5.38 -33.34 -8.22
C VAL A 6 -4.13 -33.61 -7.37
N ILE A 7 -3.26 -32.61 -7.21
CA ILE A 7 -2.30 -32.57 -6.09
C ILE A 7 -2.30 -31.13 -5.58
N LEU A 8 -3.46 -30.67 -5.10
CA LEU A 8 -3.54 -29.46 -4.27
C LEU A 8 -4.83 -29.48 -3.45
N LEU A 9 -5.10 -30.62 -2.80
CA LEU A 9 -6.19 -30.74 -1.84
C LEU A 9 -5.85 -31.77 -0.75
N SER A 10 -4.65 -31.66 -0.18
CA SER A 10 -4.15 -32.58 0.86
C SER A 10 -3.85 -31.88 2.19
N PHE A 11 -4.30 -30.64 2.38
CA PHE A 11 -4.07 -29.85 3.61
C PHE A 11 -5.34 -29.65 4.45
N LEU A 12 -6.29 -30.57 4.35
CA LEU A 12 -7.56 -30.50 5.08
C LEU A 12 -7.91 -31.85 5.69
N PHE A 13 -7.12 -32.36 6.63
CA PHE A 13 -7.52 -33.43 7.57
C PHE A 13 -6.45 -33.63 8.66
N MET A 14 -6.28 -32.64 9.54
CA MET A 14 -5.65 -32.80 10.87
C MET A 14 -6.48 -32.02 11.88
N LEU A 15 -7.74 -32.40 12.01
CA LEU A 15 -8.62 -32.07 13.13
C LEU A 15 -9.17 -33.41 13.63
N THR A 16 -8.41 -34.06 14.50
CA THR A 16 -8.89 -35.16 15.33
C THR A 16 -9.89 -34.62 16.35
N PRO A 17 -11.13 -35.12 16.41
CA PRO A 17 -11.99 -34.90 17.56
C PRO A 17 -11.70 -36.03 18.57
N ALA A 18 -11.03 -35.70 19.68
CA ALA A 18 -11.09 -36.52 20.88
C ALA A 18 -12.30 -36.06 21.69
N SER A 19 -13.30 -36.93 21.76
CA SER A 19 -14.60 -36.74 22.38
C SER A 19 -14.55 -36.58 23.90
N ALA A 20 -15.55 -35.85 24.40
CA ALA A 20 -16.19 -35.95 25.72
C ALA A 20 -15.50 -35.28 26.92
N ALA A 21 -15.88 -34.01 27.14
CA ALA A 21 -16.23 -33.52 28.46
C ALA A 21 -17.53 -32.71 28.34
N PHE A 22 -18.59 -33.20 28.97
CA PHE A 22 -19.80 -32.43 29.26
C PHE A 22 -19.39 -31.22 30.11
N GLY A 23 -19.65 -30.01 29.61
CA GLY A 23 -19.46 -28.76 30.33
C GLY A 23 -19.92 -27.58 29.48
N SER A 24 -20.87 -26.81 30.03
CA SER A 24 -21.23 -25.43 29.65
C SER A 24 -21.72 -25.16 28.20
N GLU A 25 -23.02 -25.33 27.97
CA GLU A 25 -23.77 -24.71 26.84
C GLU A 25 -23.83 -23.17 26.88
N ASP A 26 -23.07 -22.50 27.77
CA ASP A 26 -23.08 -21.04 27.94
C ASP A 26 -21.73 -20.35 27.66
N GLU A 27 -20.64 -21.09 27.37
CA GLU A 27 -19.30 -20.50 27.14
C GLU A 27 -19.00 -20.20 25.66
N GLY A 28 -19.78 -20.72 24.71
CA GLY A 28 -19.52 -20.56 23.27
C GLY A 28 -20.01 -19.26 22.64
N ARG A 29 -20.89 -18.49 23.29
CA ARG A 29 -21.52 -17.29 22.69
C ARG A 29 -20.72 -16.00 22.86
N GLY A 30 -19.85 -15.92 23.88
CA GLY A 30 -19.00 -14.74 24.13
C GLY A 30 -17.82 -14.61 23.15
N ASP A 31 -17.33 -15.73 22.61
CA ASP A 31 -16.15 -15.77 21.73
C ASP A 31 -16.47 -15.64 20.25
N LEU A 32 -17.71 -15.90 19.83
CA LEU A 32 -18.11 -15.79 18.41
C LEU A 32 -17.91 -14.37 17.84
N PRO A 33 -18.27 -13.27 18.54
CA PRO A 33 -18.04 -11.93 18.03
C PRO A 33 -16.55 -11.58 17.95
N ALA A 34 -15.74 -12.02 18.91
CA ALA A 34 -14.29 -11.79 18.92
C ALA A 34 -13.59 -12.56 17.78
N GLN A 35 -13.97 -13.82 17.56
CA GLN A 35 -13.49 -14.63 16.45
C GLN A 35 -13.91 -14.05 15.08
N GLN A 36 -15.16 -13.59 14.95
CA GLN A 36 -15.63 -12.92 13.74
C GLN A 36 -14.83 -11.65 13.44
N LYS A 37 -14.56 -10.82 14.46
CA LYS A 37 -13.73 -9.62 14.32
C LYS A 37 -12.30 -9.96 13.88
N ALA A 38 -11.67 -10.94 14.53
CA ALA A 38 -10.31 -11.38 14.18
C ALA A 38 -10.24 -11.95 12.76
N LEU A 39 -11.25 -12.71 12.34
CA LEU A 39 -11.36 -13.22 10.97
C LEU A 39 -11.55 -12.09 9.96
N ALA A 40 -12.40 -11.10 10.27
CA ALA A 40 -12.61 -9.95 9.40
C ALA A 40 -11.33 -9.12 9.22
N GLU A 41 -10.59 -8.85 10.30
CA GLU A 41 -9.29 -8.16 10.26
C GLU A 41 -8.27 -8.94 9.41
N ARG A 42 -8.24 -10.27 9.55
CA ARG A 42 -7.35 -11.13 8.76
C ARG A 42 -7.73 -11.14 7.28
N ILE A 43 -9.02 -11.16 6.96
CA ILE A 43 -9.51 -11.07 5.58
C ILE A 43 -9.10 -9.75 4.95
N GLU A 44 -9.28 -8.63 5.65
CA GLU A 44 -8.86 -7.31 5.17
C GLU A 44 -7.35 -7.25 4.94
N MET A 45 -6.55 -7.76 5.88
CA MET A 45 -5.10 -7.86 5.73
C MET A 45 -4.69 -8.67 4.49
N LEU A 46 -5.32 -9.84 4.28
CA LEU A 46 -5.02 -10.69 3.13
C LEU A 46 -5.44 -10.07 1.79
N LYS A 47 -6.57 -9.34 1.76
CA LYS A 47 -6.98 -8.58 0.57
C LYS A 47 -5.93 -7.51 0.23
N HIS A 48 -5.48 -6.78 1.23
CA HIS A 48 -4.44 -5.77 1.05
C HIS A 48 -3.12 -6.34 0.53
N GLU A 49 -2.70 -7.49 1.07
CA GLU A 49 -1.52 -8.20 0.59
C GLU A 49 -1.70 -8.67 -0.87
N GLN A 50 -2.85 -9.24 -1.20
CA GLN A 50 -3.18 -9.65 -2.57
C GLN A 50 -3.13 -8.45 -3.53
N ASP A 51 -3.75 -7.33 -3.17
CA ASP A 51 -3.76 -6.11 -3.98
C ASP A 51 -2.35 -5.57 -4.21
N PHE A 52 -1.50 -5.61 -3.18
CA PHE A 52 -0.10 -5.21 -3.29
C PHE A 52 0.70 -6.11 -4.22
N LEU A 53 0.52 -7.44 -4.13
CA LEU A 53 1.18 -8.40 -5.01
C LEU A 53 0.73 -8.25 -6.47
N LEU A 54 -0.56 -8.02 -6.69
CA LEU A 54 -1.12 -7.74 -8.02
C LEU A 54 -0.54 -6.45 -8.60
N PHE A 55 -0.43 -5.41 -7.79
CA PHE A 55 0.25 -4.17 -8.16
C PHE A 55 1.70 -4.43 -8.59
N GLN A 56 2.49 -5.13 -7.77
CA GLN A 56 3.89 -5.42 -8.08
C GLN A 56 4.03 -6.21 -9.39
N LYS A 57 3.18 -7.23 -9.58
CA LYS A 57 3.15 -8.01 -10.82
C LYS A 57 2.85 -7.14 -12.04
N THR A 58 1.86 -6.25 -11.93
CA THR A 58 1.46 -5.34 -13.01
C THR A 58 2.56 -4.33 -13.32
N ALA A 59 3.16 -3.73 -12.30
CA ALA A 59 4.27 -2.78 -12.47
C ALA A 59 5.51 -3.44 -13.09
N PHE A 60 5.80 -4.69 -12.73
CA PHE A 60 6.87 -5.48 -13.33
C PHE A 60 6.61 -5.75 -14.82
N ALA A 61 5.39 -6.17 -15.16
CA ALA A 61 5.00 -6.47 -16.54
C ALA A 61 4.97 -5.22 -17.44
N ALA A 62 4.56 -4.07 -16.89
CA ALA A 62 4.51 -2.78 -17.59
C ALA A 62 5.87 -2.11 -17.77
N ASP A 63 6.95 -2.73 -17.31
CA ASP A 63 8.32 -2.21 -17.35
C ASP A 63 8.43 -0.74 -16.88
N SER A 64 7.65 -0.39 -15.86
CA SER A 64 7.45 0.99 -15.43
C SER A 64 8.16 1.26 -14.09
N LYS A 65 8.63 2.49 -13.90
CA LYS A 65 9.14 2.92 -12.59
C LYS A 65 7.96 3.28 -11.68
N TYR A 66 8.03 2.89 -10.42
CA TYR A 66 6.92 3.05 -9.48
C TYR A 66 7.40 3.35 -8.06
N LEU A 67 6.47 3.81 -7.22
CA LEU A 67 6.71 4.08 -5.81
C LEU A 67 5.97 3.08 -4.92
N ILE A 68 6.58 2.76 -3.79
CA ILE A 68 5.93 2.15 -2.63
C ILE A 68 6.09 3.15 -1.49
N LEU A 69 5.01 3.51 -0.80
CA LEU A 69 5.04 4.49 0.29
C LEU A 69 4.51 3.82 1.57
N SER A 70 5.33 3.71 2.61
CA SER A 70 4.95 3.29 3.96
C SER A 70 4.64 4.54 4.79
N LEU A 71 3.34 4.75 5.08
CA LEU A 71 2.91 5.94 5.83
C LEU A 71 3.32 5.85 7.30
N GLY A 72 3.21 4.67 7.92
CA GLY A 72 3.65 4.44 9.29
C GLY A 72 5.12 4.78 9.55
N ASP A 73 5.99 4.50 8.58
CA ASP A 73 7.43 4.74 8.73
C ASP A 73 7.90 6.11 8.21
N GLY A 74 7.04 6.84 7.49
CA GLY A 74 7.43 8.05 6.75
C GLY A 74 8.49 7.78 5.67
N ARG A 75 8.47 6.58 5.08
CA ARG A 75 9.48 6.10 4.12
C ARG A 75 8.81 5.63 2.85
N GLY A 76 9.52 5.76 1.74
CA GLY A 76 9.11 5.18 0.48
C GLY A 76 10.29 4.57 -0.26
N GLN A 77 9.97 3.74 -1.25
CA GLN A 77 10.92 3.14 -2.16
C GLN A 77 10.55 3.50 -3.58
N PHE A 78 11.51 4.06 -4.30
CA PHE A 78 11.46 4.20 -5.74
C PHE A 78 12.04 2.95 -6.38
N ARG A 79 11.23 2.27 -7.20
CA ARG A 79 11.53 0.94 -7.73
C ARG A 79 11.35 0.89 -9.23
N TYR A 80 12.04 -0.08 -9.81
CA TYR A 80 11.91 -0.47 -11.20
C TYR A 80 12.14 -1.98 -11.29
N LYS A 81 11.13 -2.71 -11.79
CA LYS A 81 11.07 -4.17 -11.64
C LYS A 81 11.31 -4.56 -10.18
N ASN A 82 12.13 -5.59 -9.93
CA ASN A 82 12.46 -6.04 -8.59
C ASN A 82 13.59 -5.23 -7.92
N LYS A 83 14.11 -4.17 -8.56
CA LYS A 83 15.22 -3.38 -8.03
C LYS A 83 14.72 -2.14 -7.29
N ILE A 84 15.30 -1.87 -6.13
CA ILE A 84 15.16 -0.60 -5.43
C ILE A 84 16.17 0.36 -6.06
N LEU A 85 15.68 1.45 -6.63
CA LEU A 85 16.49 2.51 -7.20
C LEU A 85 16.91 3.52 -6.14
N LYS A 86 15.99 3.82 -5.21
CA LYS A 86 16.22 4.80 -4.15
C LYS A 86 15.24 4.66 -3.00
N ASP A 87 15.73 4.75 -1.78
CA ASP A 87 14.90 5.01 -0.60
C ASP A 87 14.63 6.51 -0.48
N VAL A 88 13.39 6.87 -0.17
CA VAL A 88 12.98 8.25 0.04
C VAL A 88 12.38 8.40 1.43
N ARG A 89 12.62 9.57 2.05
CA ARG A 89 11.97 9.93 3.30
C ARG A 89 11.01 11.07 3.06
N PHE A 90 9.85 10.99 3.69
CA PHE A 90 8.86 12.05 3.63
C PHE A 90 8.31 12.36 5.01
N LYS A 91 7.79 13.58 5.13
CA LYS A 91 6.98 14.01 6.25
C LYS A 91 5.57 14.24 5.77
N MET A 92 4.60 13.87 6.60
CA MET A 92 3.20 14.12 6.36
C MET A 92 2.68 15.14 7.36
N ARG A 93 1.67 15.93 6.98
CA ARG A 93 0.95 16.75 7.96
C ARG A 93 0.08 15.84 8.82
N GLN A 94 -0.02 16.15 10.10
CA GLN A 94 -0.82 15.34 11.03
C GLN A 94 -2.28 15.19 10.57
N ARG A 95 -2.87 16.25 10.01
CA ARG A 95 -4.24 16.23 9.46
C ARG A 95 -4.43 15.30 8.24
N ASP A 96 -3.35 14.96 7.54
CA ASP A 96 -3.39 14.17 6.31
C ASP A 96 -3.26 12.66 6.61
N ALA A 97 -2.81 12.29 7.83
CA ALA A 97 -2.53 10.91 8.22
C ALA A 97 -3.75 9.97 8.20
N GLY A 98 -4.96 10.48 8.39
CA GLY A 98 -6.21 9.70 8.28
C GLY A 98 -6.92 9.81 6.94
N ARG A 99 -6.39 10.60 5.99
CA ARG A 99 -7.05 10.91 4.72
C ARG A 99 -6.50 10.10 3.55
N LEU A 100 -5.27 9.59 3.66
CA LEU A 100 -4.68 8.72 2.66
C LEU A 100 -5.31 7.33 2.77
N LYS A 101 -5.90 6.89 1.65
CA LYS A 101 -6.38 5.52 1.52
C LYS A 101 -5.24 4.65 1.00
N GLN A 102 -5.13 3.46 1.57
CA GLN A 102 -4.27 2.41 1.05
C GLN A 102 -4.63 2.09 -0.41
N GLY A 103 -3.63 1.71 -1.19
CA GLY A 103 -3.81 1.24 -2.57
C GLY A 103 -3.04 2.06 -3.61
N VAL A 104 -3.42 1.85 -4.87
CA VAL A 104 -2.71 2.43 -6.03
C VAL A 104 -3.21 3.83 -6.33
N VAL A 105 -2.27 4.76 -6.51
CA VAL A 105 -2.51 6.10 -7.06
C VAL A 105 -1.60 6.33 -8.27
N ILE A 106 -2.08 7.08 -9.26
CA ILE A 106 -1.40 7.25 -10.54
C ILE A 106 -0.95 8.70 -10.69
N LEU A 107 0.30 8.90 -11.08
CA LEU A 107 0.87 10.21 -11.39
C LEU A 107 0.14 10.79 -12.60
N SER A 108 -0.75 11.74 -12.33
CA SER A 108 -1.57 12.42 -13.33
C SER A 108 -0.91 13.67 -13.90
N GLY A 109 0.06 14.24 -13.19
CA GLY A 109 0.74 15.43 -13.67
C GLY A 109 1.89 15.88 -12.78
N LYS A 110 2.67 16.79 -13.36
CA LYS A 110 3.79 17.47 -12.71
C LYS A 110 3.60 18.97 -12.84
N ILE A 111 3.85 19.69 -11.77
CA ILE A 111 3.92 21.14 -11.80
C ILE A 111 5.39 21.53 -11.68
N GLU A 112 5.84 22.41 -12.56
CA GLU A 112 7.11 23.12 -12.47
C GLU A 112 6.82 24.61 -12.63
N SER A 113 6.90 25.37 -11.54
CA SER A 113 6.68 26.82 -11.59
C SER A 113 7.75 27.55 -10.79
N PRO A 114 8.49 28.47 -11.42
CA PRO A 114 9.38 29.38 -10.71
C PRO A 114 8.60 30.41 -9.86
N PRO A 115 9.12 30.84 -8.70
CA PRO A 115 10.23 30.25 -7.96
C PRO A 115 9.76 29.13 -7.02
N GLY A 116 10.27 27.91 -7.22
CA GLY A 116 10.31 26.87 -6.19
C GLY A 116 9.03 26.06 -5.96
N ARG A 117 8.04 26.10 -6.86
CA ARG A 117 6.86 25.23 -6.76
C ARG A 117 7.01 24.07 -7.75
N GLN A 118 7.60 22.98 -7.26
CA GLN A 118 7.55 21.70 -7.95
C GLN A 118 6.64 20.75 -7.18
N ALA A 119 5.77 20.06 -7.92
CA ALA A 119 4.82 19.10 -7.35
C ALA A 119 4.64 17.88 -8.26
N LEU A 120 4.45 16.72 -7.64
CA LEU A 120 3.97 15.51 -8.31
C LEU A 120 2.55 15.22 -7.83
N ILE A 121 1.61 15.15 -8.77
CA ILE A 121 0.17 15.04 -8.48
C ILE A 121 -0.32 13.65 -8.85
N PHE A 122 -0.64 12.85 -7.85
CA PHE A 122 -1.18 11.50 -8.00
C PHE A 122 -2.71 11.53 -7.95
N GLY A 123 -3.32 12.01 -9.03
CA GLY A 123 -4.76 12.19 -9.15
C GLY A 123 -5.33 13.07 -8.03
N LYS A 124 -6.41 12.60 -7.40
CA LYS A 124 -7.03 13.22 -6.22
C LYS A 124 -6.56 12.60 -4.89
N GLY A 125 -5.68 11.61 -4.95
CA GLY A 125 -5.31 10.80 -3.79
C GLY A 125 -4.12 11.34 -3.01
N LEU A 126 -3.15 11.94 -3.69
CA LEU A 126 -1.88 12.32 -3.08
C LEU A 126 -1.13 13.39 -3.87
N VAL A 127 -0.46 14.30 -3.18
CA VAL A 127 0.52 15.22 -3.76
C VAL A 127 1.86 15.09 -3.05
N LEU A 128 2.94 15.02 -3.82
CA LEU A 128 4.32 15.10 -3.31
C LEU A 128 4.86 16.51 -3.56
N LEU A 129 5.49 17.10 -2.55
CA LEU A 129 6.12 18.42 -2.61
C LEU A 129 7.54 18.40 -2.02
N ILE A 130 8.34 19.39 -2.41
CA ILE A 130 9.59 19.70 -1.73
C ILE A 130 9.29 20.27 -0.34
N ALA A 131 10.01 19.80 0.68
CA ALA A 131 9.96 20.33 2.04
C ALA A 131 10.28 21.84 2.07
N GLY A 132 9.44 22.62 2.75
CA GLY A 132 9.51 24.08 2.76
C GLY A 132 8.79 24.76 1.59
N GLY A 133 8.27 23.99 0.62
CA GLY A 133 7.41 24.52 -0.43
C GLY A 133 6.06 24.99 0.11
N ARG A 134 5.56 26.13 -0.40
CA ARG A 134 4.18 26.57 -0.16
C ARG A 134 3.23 25.65 -0.94
N THR A 135 2.24 25.10 -0.24
CA THR A 135 1.18 24.29 -0.85
C THR A 135 -0.11 25.09 -0.97
N ALA A 136 -0.73 25.08 -2.14
CA ALA A 136 -2.12 25.50 -2.34
C ALA A 136 -3.10 24.33 -2.18
N PHE A 137 -2.61 23.10 -2.00
CA PHE A 137 -3.42 21.91 -1.87
C PHE A 137 -3.92 21.77 -0.43
N THR A 138 -5.20 22.05 -0.21
CA THR A 138 -5.89 21.86 1.07
C THR A 138 -6.65 20.54 1.11
N ASP A 139 -7.16 20.12 -0.05
CA ASP A 139 -8.17 19.06 -0.14
C ASP A 139 -7.57 17.69 -0.49
N VAL A 140 -6.28 17.65 -0.77
CA VAL A 140 -5.54 16.42 -1.09
C VAL A 140 -4.42 16.25 -0.06
N PRO A 141 -4.18 15.03 0.46
CA PRO A 141 -3.06 14.75 1.34
C PRO A 141 -1.72 15.12 0.70
N VAL A 142 -0.82 15.72 1.49
CA VAL A 142 0.48 16.19 1.00
C VAL A 142 1.63 15.52 1.75
N LEU A 143 2.55 14.92 1.01
CA LEU A 143 3.82 14.42 1.51
C LEU A 143 4.95 15.37 1.11
N PHE A 144 5.78 15.72 2.10
CA PHE A 144 6.91 16.61 1.94
C PHE A 144 8.20 15.81 1.91
N LEU A 145 8.93 15.88 0.80
CA LEU A 145 10.20 15.20 0.60
C LEU A 145 11.36 16.19 0.70
N GLY A 146 12.53 15.70 1.12
CA GLY A 146 13.76 16.48 0.99
C GLY A 146 14.03 16.82 -0.48
N LYS A 147 14.62 17.98 -0.76
CA LYS A 147 14.90 18.47 -2.13
C LYS A 147 15.60 17.42 -3.01
N ARG A 148 16.60 16.72 -2.46
CA ARG A 148 17.34 15.67 -3.19
C ARG A 148 16.43 14.51 -3.58
N ASP A 149 15.59 14.04 -2.67
CA ASP A 149 14.69 12.91 -2.91
C ASP A 149 13.60 13.29 -3.89
N PHE A 150 12.98 14.46 -3.67
CA PHE A 150 11.99 15.00 -4.58
C PHE A 150 12.53 15.13 -6.01
N ASN A 151 13.70 15.74 -6.21
CA ASN A 151 14.25 15.93 -7.55
C ASN A 151 14.54 14.59 -8.23
N SER A 152 15.03 13.59 -7.50
CA SER A 152 15.21 12.25 -8.05
C SER A 152 13.90 11.66 -8.56
N LEU A 153 12.81 11.81 -7.80
CA LEU A 153 11.50 11.35 -8.24
C LEU A 153 10.95 12.18 -9.39
N PHE A 154 11.08 13.50 -9.31
CA PHE A 154 10.52 14.45 -10.27
C PHE A 154 11.03 14.21 -11.68
N TYR A 155 12.33 13.97 -11.83
CA TYR A 155 12.94 13.72 -13.14
C TYR A 155 12.85 12.26 -13.59
N ALA A 156 12.72 11.29 -12.66
CA ALA A 156 12.74 9.87 -13.02
C ALA A 156 11.35 9.27 -13.29
N LEU A 157 10.30 9.77 -12.65
CA LEU A 157 8.92 9.31 -12.85
C LEU A 157 8.33 9.96 -14.10
N GLU A 158 7.44 9.26 -14.79
CA GLU A 158 6.71 9.79 -15.95
C GLU A 158 5.21 9.83 -15.66
N ASN A 159 4.45 10.60 -16.44
CA ASN A 159 2.98 10.58 -16.29
C ASN A 159 2.47 9.15 -16.53
N GLY A 160 1.53 8.71 -15.70
CA GLY A 160 1.10 7.31 -15.65
C GLY A 160 1.89 6.42 -14.68
N ALA A 161 3.02 6.90 -14.14
CA ALA A 161 3.74 6.16 -13.12
C ALA A 161 2.88 5.94 -11.88
N GLN A 162 2.97 4.75 -11.29
CA GLN A 162 2.11 4.36 -10.18
C GLN A 162 2.84 4.51 -8.85
N ALA A 163 2.07 4.77 -7.79
CA ALA A 163 2.50 4.67 -6.41
C ALA A 163 1.53 3.78 -5.64
N TYR A 164 2.03 2.87 -4.82
CA TYR A 164 1.22 2.10 -3.89
C TYR A 164 1.42 2.63 -2.47
N ILE A 165 0.33 3.00 -1.81
CA ILE A 165 0.30 3.50 -0.44
C ILE A 165 0.06 2.30 0.49
N LEU A 166 0.99 2.06 1.41
CA LEU A 166 0.88 1.15 2.53
C LEU A 166 0.52 1.98 3.79
N PRO A 167 -0.29 1.41 4.71
CA PRO A 167 -0.67 2.07 5.95
C PRO A 167 0.53 2.42 6.85
#